data_AF-A0A9P6PHC1-F1
#
_entry.id   AF-A0A9P6PHC1-F1
#
_cell.length_a   1.000
_cell.length_b   1.000
_cell.length_c   1.000
_cell.angle_alpha   90.00
_cell.angle_beta   90.00
_cell.angle_gamma   90.00
#
_symmetry.space_group_name_H-M   'P 1'
#
loop_
_entity.id
_entity.type
_entity.pdbx_description
1 polymer ?
#
loop_
_entity_poly.entity_id
_entity_poly.type
_entity_poly.pdbx_seq_one_letter_code
_entity_poly.pdbx_strand_id
1 'polypeptide(L)'
;MPFEKTKHHKVSEFVAVILAGYGSSNRLYPISEEDNLPKALLPVANKPIISYTLDWLEKAGVQDAFVVIQSGAGNGHQKLSGYLARGYQGNVHCNVISVDEDCGTADALRHIKDKIDRDFIVVPCDLVTELNPQDLLDRHRVHDPTVTTLYYEPSTTEATSKDEDPLPYVGIDMSQDALVYQAYRSDDEFSMRMSLLNRFPRVRIHTDLQDAHLYIFKRWVLDMVVAKDHISSISEDLIPMLVKCQYQKKMIEREKVDKFAYAHQNLLSTALSLSTTTSDDIEDDLYIPDPIHPSFKSPVKANVYVYRGGFCGRGNTIASYGELNRYATKQGASIMRVPSSAEVAPKTQVGNDSIIGEYTKIDERSSVKKSCVGAHCVIGKNVRIANSVIMDHVVISDNAKVDGCVICNNAKILEKVSLKDCEVAGEYVVKKDNRLAQFKTQHELARNFYDDLEFCPLHGEESIENASNNERHLNPHQLHPHPIQDERSLSSIRRT
;
A
#
# COMPACT_ATOMS: atom_id res chain seq x y z
N MET A 1 -52.21 12.86 -3.76
CA MET A 1 -51.11 11.90 -3.61
C MET A 1 -49.81 12.67 -3.85
N PRO A 2 -48.90 12.78 -2.87
CA PRO A 2 -47.63 13.43 -3.09
C PRO A 2 -46.75 12.53 -3.95
N PHE A 3 -46.16 13.09 -5.01
CA PHE A 3 -45.15 12.44 -5.83
C PHE A 3 -43.95 12.08 -4.94
N GLU A 4 -43.75 10.79 -4.69
CA GLU A 4 -42.47 10.26 -4.21
C GLU A 4 -41.40 10.64 -5.23
N LYS A 5 -40.50 11.54 -4.82
CA LYS A 5 -39.24 11.76 -5.52
C LYS A 5 -38.48 10.44 -5.48
N THR A 6 -38.59 9.64 -6.53
CA THR A 6 -37.66 8.55 -6.80
C THR A 6 -36.26 9.17 -6.76
N LYS A 7 -35.47 8.80 -5.75
CA LYS A 7 -34.04 9.09 -5.72
C LYS A 7 -33.48 8.51 -7.02
N HIS A 8 -33.22 9.35 -8.00
CA HIS A 8 -32.38 8.96 -9.14
C HIS A 8 -31.04 8.53 -8.52
N HIS A 9 -30.85 7.22 -8.33
CA HIS A 9 -29.53 6.67 -8.07
C HIS A 9 -28.71 7.08 -9.29
N LYS A 10 -27.82 8.05 -9.07
CA LYS A 10 -26.91 8.51 -10.11
C LYS A 10 -26.00 7.33 -10.38
N VAL A 11 -26.30 6.59 -11.45
CA VAL A 11 -25.56 5.41 -11.86
C VAL A 11 -24.10 5.83 -12.03
N SER A 12 -23.20 5.38 -11.15
CA SER A 12 -21.80 5.74 -11.24
C SER A 12 -21.20 5.17 -12.52
N GLU A 13 -20.48 5.99 -13.27
CA GLU A 13 -19.79 5.56 -14.49
C GLU A 13 -18.74 4.49 -14.17
N PHE A 14 -18.03 4.71 -13.06
CA PHE A 14 -16.94 3.85 -12.61
C PHE A 14 -17.24 3.15 -11.28
N VAL A 15 -16.60 2.00 -11.10
CA VAL A 15 -16.49 1.28 -9.82
C VAL A 15 -15.04 1.36 -9.34
N ALA A 16 -14.81 1.69 -8.07
CA ALA A 16 -13.46 1.70 -7.51
C ALA A 16 -13.10 0.35 -6.88
N VAL A 17 -11.85 -0.07 -7.07
CA VAL A 17 -11.21 -1.21 -6.40
C VAL A 17 -10.00 -0.69 -5.65
N ILE A 18 -10.06 -0.75 -4.33
CA ILE A 18 -8.99 -0.33 -3.44
C ILE A 18 -8.17 -1.56 -3.06
N LEU A 19 -6.89 -1.56 -3.43
CA LEU A 19 -5.96 -2.63 -3.09
C LEU A 19 -5.31 -2.35 -1.73
N ALA A 20 -5.67 -3.15 -0.73
CA ALA A 20 -5.10 -3.12 0.61
C ALA A 20 -4.34 -4.43 0.88
N GLY A 21 -3.00 -4.38 0.97
CA GLY A 21 -2.21 -5.52 1.47
C GLY A 21 -1.11 -6.05 0.55
N TYR A 22 -1.13 -5.76 -0.75
CA TYR A 22 -0.18 -6.37 -1.71
C TYR A 22 1.19 -5.67 -1.81
N GLY A 23 1.73 -5.16 -0.71
CA GLY A 23 3.12 -4.72 -0.66
C GLY A 23 3.93 -5.82 0.01
N SER A 24 5.07 -6.23 -0.56
CA SER A 24 5.98 -7.18 0.09
C SER A 24 6.16 -6.76 1.55
N SER A 25 5.69 -7.59 2.49
CA SER A 25 5.65 -7.31 3.93
C SER A 25 7.00 -6.81 4.49
N ASN A 26 8.10 -7.16 3.81
CA ASN A 26 9.45 -6.67 4.09
C ASN A 26 9.70 -5.16 3.91
N ARG A 27 8.93 -4.42 3.09
CA ARG A 27 9.26 -3.00 2.78
C ARG A 27 8.84 -2.01 3.86
N LEU A 28 7.91 -2.43 4.72
CA LEU A 28 7.40 -1.66 5.86
C LEU A 28 7.67 -2.38 7.19
N TYR A 29 8.59 -3.32 7.20
CA TYR A 29 9.10 -3.89 8.44
C TYR A 29 9.91 -2.83 9.18
N PRO A 30 9.68 -2.54 10.48
CA PRO A 30 8.93 -3.32 11.49
C PRO A 30 7.45 -2.94 11.71
N ILE A 31 6.94 -1.92 11.02
CA ILE A 31 5.60 -1.33 11.24
C ILE A 31 4.46 -2.33 10.97
N SER A 32 4.65 -3.29 10.06
CA SER A 32 3.57 -4.16 9.56
C SER A 32 3.42 -5.51 10.27
N GLU A 33 4.44 -6.01 10.99
CA GLU A 33 4.42 -7.37 11.55
C GLU A 33 3.78 -7.48 12.93
N GLU A 34 3.91 -6.47 13.79
CA GLU A 34 3.70 -6.68 15.23
C GLU A 34 2.26 -6.39 15.71
N ASP A 35 1.57 -5.38 15.15
CA ASP A 35 0.24 -4.97 15.64
C ASP A 35 -0.93 -5.64 14.93
N ASN A 36 -0.65 -6.51 13.94
CA ASN A 36 -1.68 -7.07 13.07
C ASN A 36 -2.57 -5.95 12.46
N LEU A 37 -1.96 -4.78 12.21
CA LEU A 37 -2.63 -3.60 11.70
C LEU A 37 -2.42 -3.61 10.18
N PRO A 38 -3.50 -3.68 9.38
CA PRO A 38 -3.34 -3.63 7.94
C PRO A 38 -2.72 -2.29 7.53
N LYS A 39 -1.87 -2.30 6.51
CA LYS A 39 -1.22 -1.10 5.97
C LYS A 39 -2.21 0.06 5.72
N ALA A 40 -3.42 -0.27 5.29
CA ALA A 40 -4.51 0.68 5.05
C ALA A 40 -4.92 1.51 6.29
N LEU A 41 -4.62 1.02 7.49
CA LEU A 41 -4.92 1.68 8.76
C LEU A 41 -3.73 2.46 9.36
N LEU A 42 -2.58 2.49 8.68
CA LEU A 42 -1.44 3.26 9.19
C LEU A 42 -1.76 4.75 9.26
N PRO A 43 -1.44 5.43 10.39
CA PRO A 43 -1.85 6.80 10.61
C PRO A 43 -0.95 7.80 9.87
N VAL A 44 -1.50 8.52 8.91
CA VAL A 44 -0.87 9.70 8.29
C VAL A 44 -1.57 10.96 8.78
N ALA A 45 -0.84 11.81 9.52
CA ALA A 45 -1.41 12.98 10.21
C ALA A 45 -2.63 12.64 11.10
N ASN A 46 -2.49 11.59 11.92
CA ASN A 46 -3.52 11.05 12.82
C ASN A 46 -4.83 10.61 12.15
N LYS A 47 -4.80 10.36 10.84
CA LYS A 47 -5.88 9.74 10.09
C LYS A 47 -5.37 8.50 9.37
N PRO A 48 -6.12 7.39 9.31
CA PRO A 48 -5.75 6.23 8.53
C PRO A 48 -5.45 6.57 7.07
N ILE A 49 -4.40 5.99 6.49
CA ILE A 49 -3.97 6.30 5.10
C ILE A 49 -5.08 6.06 4.07
N ILE A 50 -5.94 5.05 4.29
CA ILE A 50 -7.09 4.79 3.42
C ILE A 50 -8.06 5.97 3.33
N SER A 51 -8.17 6.81 4.37
CA SER A 51 -9.07 7.98 4.34
C SER A 51 -8.74 8.95 3.22
N TYR A 52 -7.46 9.17 2.91
CA TYR A 52 -7.04 10.05 1.81
C TYR A 52 -7.48 9.52 0.44
N THR A 53 -7.42 8.19 0.25
CA THR A 53 -7.84 7.56 -1.01
C THR A 53 -9.36 7.58 -1.16
N LEU A 54 -10.10 7.38 -0.06
CA LEU A 54 -11.55 7.49 -0.04
C LEU A 54 -12.03 8.93 -0.28
N ASP A 55 -11.38 9.93 0.34
CA ASP A 55 -11.65 11.35 0.10
C ASP A 55 -11.39 11.72 -1.37
N TRP A 56 -10.36 11.13 -1.98
CA TRP A 56 -10.07 11.31 -3.41
C TRP A 56 -11.15 10.69 -4.30
N LEU A 57 -11.62 9.48 -3.98
CA LEU A 57 -12.72 8.82 -4.69
C LEU A 57 -14.06 9.55 -4.53
N GLU A 58 -14.32 10.13 -3.37
CA GLU A 58 -15.50 10.95 -3.14
C GLU A 58 -15.47 12.21 -4.02
N LYS A 59 -14.32 12.89 -4.11
CA LYS A 59 -14.13 14.03 -5.04
C LYS A 59 -14.26 13.61 -6.51
N ALA A 60 -13.91 12.36 -6.83
CA ALA A 60 -14.09 11.79 -8.16
C ALA A 60 -15.58 11.56 -8.50
N GLY A 61 -16.45 11.53 -7.48
CA GLY A 61 -17.88 11.22 -7.63
C GLY A 61 -18.18 9.73 -7.71
N VAL A 62 -17.26 8.88 -7.26
CA VAL A 62 -17.45 7.42 -7.20
C VAL A 62 -18.20 7.07 -5.93
N GLN A 63 -19.30 6.32 -6.06
CA GLN A 63 -20.14 5.92 -4.93
C GLN A 63 -19.83 4.52 -4.42
N ASP A 64 -19.46 3.60 -5.30
CA ASP A 64 -19.21 2.20 -4.96
C ASP A 64 -17.71 1.87 -5.00
N ALA A 65 -17.16 1.41 -3.88
CA ALA A 65 -15.78 1.00 -3.75
C ALA A 65 -15.65 -0.39 -3.13
N PHE A 66 -14.86 -1.27 -3.75
CA PHE A 66 -14.49 -2.57 -3.22
C PHE A 66 -13.11 -2.51 -2.61
N VAL A 67 -12.99 -2.77 -1.31
CA VAL A 67 -11.71 -2.80 -0.61
C VAL A 67 -11.25 -4.24 -0.48
N VAL A 68 -10.13 -4.56 -1.12
CA VAL A 68 -9.59 -5.91 -1.18
C VAL A 68 -8.45 -6.01 -0.18
N ILE A 69 -8.58 -6.92 0.79
CA ILE A 69 -7.60 -7.16 1.83
C ILE A 69 -6.99 -8.54 1.69
N GLN A 70 -5.67 -8.65 1.74
CA GLN A 70 -4.97 -9.93 1.85
C GLN A 70 -5.04 -10.46 3.29
N SER A 71 -5.37 -11.75 3.47
CA SER A 71 -5.68 -12.36 4.77
C SER A 71 -4.47 -12.60 5.70
N GLY A 72 -3.30 -12.09 5.33
CA GLY A 72 -2.01 -12.15 6.06
C GLY A 72 -2.02 -11.61 7.48
N ALA A 73 -2.84 -10.60 7.69
CA ALA A 73 -2.85 -9.86 8.93
C ALA A 73 -4.12 -10.20 9.73
N GLY A 74 -4.22 -11.43 10.25
CA GLY A 74 -5.27 -11.92 11.18
C GLY A 74 -6.59 -11.13 11.21
N ASN A 75 -6.93 -10.46 12.33
CA ASN A 75 -8.19 -9.70 12.47
C ASN A 75 -8.27 -8.41 11.61
N GLY A 76 -7.43 -8.23 10.60
CA GLY A 76 -7.33 -7.05 9.74
C GLY A 76 -8.64 -6.73 9.01
N HIS A 77 -9.38 -7.75 8.55
CA HIS A 77 -10.72 -7.58 7.99
C HIS A 77 -11.69 -6.96 9.01
N GLN A 78 -11.67 -7.44 10.27
CA GLN A 78 -12.54 -6.93 11.34
C GLN A 78 -12.15 -5.51 11.75
N LYS A 79 -10.84 -5.20 11.81
CA LYS A 79 -10.35 -3.85 12.12
C LYS A 79 -10.74 -2.85 11.03
N LEU A 80 -10.55 -3.20 9.75
CA LEU A 80 -10.89 -2.30 8.64
C LEU A 80 -12.40 -2.13 8.49
N SER A 81 -13.17 -3.21 8.58
CA SER A 81 -14.64 -3.12 8.57
C SER A 81 -15.17 -2.33 9.77
N GLY A 82 -14.57 -2.49 10.95
CA GLY A 82 -14.87 -1.68 12.13
C GLY A 82 -14.59 -0.20 11.93
N TYR A 83 -13.45 0.14 11.30
CA TYR A 83 -13.12 1.52 10.94
C TYR A 83 -14.09 2.08 9.89
N LEU A 84 -14.40 1.34 8.84
CA LEU A 84 -15.35 1.79 7.81
C LEU A 84 -16.77 1.96 8.36
N ALA A 85 -17.19 1.12 9.31
CA ALA A 85 -18.52 1.21 9.91
C ALA A 85 -18.66 2.34 10.95
N ARG A 86 -17.59 2.68 11.68
CA ARG A 86 -17.65 3.64 12.80
C ARG A 86 -16.91 4.96 12.55
N GLY A 87 -15.81 4.89 11.81
CA GLY A 87 -14.82 5.98 11.67
C GLY A 87 -14.84 6.70 10.33
N TYR A 88 -15.36 6.07 9.26
CA TYR A 88 -15.48 6.72 7.96
C TYR A 88 -16.71 7.63 7.92
N GLN A 89 -16.50 8.91 7.57
CA GLN A 89 -17.54 9.94 7.53
C GLN A 89 -17.98 10.30 6.10
N GLY A 90 -17.42 9.65 5.08
CA GLY A 90 -17.72 9.96 3.67
C GLY A 90 -18.90 9.18 3.13
N ASN A 91 -19.30 9.52 1.89
CA ASN A 91 -20.48 8.95 1.24
C ASN A 91 -20.20 7.71 0.38
N VAL A 92 -18.96 7.21 0.35
CA VAL A 92 -18.57 6.05 -0.48
C VAL A 92 -18.99 4.75 0.20
N HIS A 93 -19.78 3.94 -0.50
CA HIS A 93 -20.16 2.59 -0.10
C HIS A 93 -18.97 1.64 -0.26
N CYS A 94 -18.34 1.32 0.86
CA CYS A 94 -17.16 0.47 0.92
C CYS A 94 -17.53 -0.98 1.25
N ASN A 95 -17.29 -1.90 0.31
CA ASN A 95 -17.47 -3.33 0.52
C ASN A 95 -16.10 -3.99 0.73
N VAL A 96 -15.86 -4.56 1.91
CA VAL A 96 -14.59 -5.20 2.23
C VAL A 96 -14.61 -6.67 1.82
N ILE A 97 -13.58 -7.11 1.09
CA ILE A 97 -13.41 -8.50 0.62
C ILE A 97 -12.04 -8.98 1.09
N SER A 98 -12.01 -10.15 1.73
CA SER A 98 -10.77 -10.83 2.11
C SER A 98 -10.35 -11.83 1.01
N VAL A 99 -9.06 -11.84 0.69
CA VAL A 99 -8.42 -12.74 -0.28
C VAL A 99 -7.23 -13.42 0.40
N ASP A 100 -6.88 -14.63 -0.02
CA ASP A 100 -5.80 -15.42 0.57
C ASP A 100 -4.41 -14.77 0.40
N GLU A 101 -3.46 -15.20 1.24
CA GLU A 101 -2.11 -14.62 1.34
C GLU A 101 -1.21 -14.85 0.12
N ASP A 102 -1.43 -15.90 -0.65
CA ASP A 102 -0.55 -16.23 -1.78
C ASP A 102 -1.01 -15.57 -3.10
N CYS A 103 -2.02 -14.71 -3.04
CA CYS A 103 -2.60 -14.07 -4.22
C CYS A 103 -1.85 -12.80 -4.61
N GLY A 104 -1.65 -12.59 -5.91
CA GLY A 104 -1.18 -11.33 -6.47
C GLY A 104 -2.29 -10.27 -6.59
N THR A 105 -1.92 -9.05 -6.98
CA THR A 105 -2.89 -7.95 -7.20
C THR A 105 -3.89 -8.25 -8.32
N ALA A 106 -3.48 -9.00 -9.35
CA ALA A 106 -4.36 -9.41 -10.44
C ALA A 106 -5.33 -10.52 -10.01
N ASP A 107 -4.89 -11.43 -9.13
CA ASP A 107 -5.74 -12.48 -8.57
C ASP A 107 -6.86 -11.88 -7.72
N ALA A 108 -6.54 -10.81 -6.98
CA ALA A 108 -7.50 -9.99 -6.24
C ALA A 108 -8.65 -9.50 -7.14
N LEU A 109 -8.35 -9.09 -8.37
CA LEU A 109 -9.37 -8.68 -9.35
C LEU A 109 -10.21 -9.87 -9.83
N ARG A 110 -9.64 -11.07 -9.95
CA ARG A 110 -10.39 -12.27 -10.37
C ARG A 110 -11.51 -12.62 -9.39
N HIS A 111 -11.27 -12.47 -8.08
CA HIS A 111 -12.27 -12.72 -7.05
C HIS A 111 -13.46 -11.74 -7.08
N ILE A 112 -13.28 -10.57 -7.69
CA ILE A 112 -14.27 -9.47 -7.68
C ILE A 112 -14.96 -9.33 -9.03
N LYS A 113 -14.63 -10.20 -10.00
CA LYS A 113 -15.19 -10.18 -11.36
C LYS A 113 -16.71 -10.09 -11.39
N ASP A 114 -17.39 -10.88 -10.56
CA ASP A 114 -18.86 -10.98 -10.56
C ASP A 114 -19.55 -9.74 -9.97
N LYS A 115 -18.78 -8.82 -9.36
CA LYS A 115 -19.29 -7.61 -8.72
C LYS A 115 -19.01 -6.34 -9.54
N ILE A 116 -18.15 -6.44 -10.56
CA ILE A 116 -17.78 -5.32 -11.41
C ILE A 116 -18.54 -5.49 -12.72
N ASP A 117 -19.43 -4.57 -13.06
CA ASP A 117 -20.20 -4.60 -14.32
C ASP A 117 -19.81 -3.48 -15.30
N ARG A 118 -18.98 -2.53 -14.84
CA ARG A 118 -18.60 -1.31 -15.57
C ARG A 118 -17.10 -1.12 -15.60
N ASP A 119 -16.65 -0.06 -16.25
CA ASP A 119 -15.26 0.37 -16.19
C ASP A 119 -14.87 0.64 -14.74
N PHE A 120 -13.63 0.31 -14.39
CA PHE A 120 -13.21 0.26 -13.01
C PHE A 120 -11.89 0.98 -12.80
N ILE A 121 -11.76 1.59 -11.62
CA ILE A 121 -10.58 2.33 -11.18
C ILE A 121 -9.90 1.47 -10.12
N VAL A 122 -8.65 1.11 -10.36
CA VAL A 122 -7.80 0.46 -9.36
C VAL A 122 -6.98 1.54 -8.67
N VAL A 123 -7.12 1.64 -7.35
CA VAL A 123 -6.40 2.61 -6.51
C VAL A 123 -5.70 1.83 -5.40
N PRO A 124 -4.43 2.14 -5.06
CA PRO A 124 -3.81 1.50 -3.93
C PRO A 124 -4.23 2.22 -2.64
N CYS A 125 -4.29 1.52 -1.52
CA CYS A 125 -4.67 2.12 -0.23
C CYS A 125 -3.68 3.18 0.31
N ASP A 126 -2.47 3.25 -0.25
CA ASP A 126 -1.34 4.03 0.27
C ASP A 126 -1.01 5.29 -0.53
N LEU A 127 -1.91 5.70 -1.41
CA LEU A 127 -1.76 6.88 -2.25
C LEU A 127 -2.27 8.13 -1.52
N VAL A 128 -1.41 9.14 -1.41
CA VAL A 128 -1.79 10.49 -0.97
C VAL A 128 -1.47 11.45 -2.10
N THR A 129 -2.50 12.14 -2.60
CA THR A 129 -2.37 13.01 -3.77
C THR A 129 -3.28 14.23 -3.69
N GLU A 130 -2.79 15.36 -4.19
CA GLU A 130 -3.56 16.58 -4.40
C GLU A 130 -4.24 16.64 -5.77
N LEU A 131 -3.95 15.67 -6.65
CA LEU A 131 -4.48 15.66 -7.99
C LEU A 131 -6.00 15.74 -7.97
N ASN A 132 -6.56 16.69 -8.72
CA ASN A 132 -8.00 16.73 -8.96
C ASN A 132 -8.41 15.49 -9.77
N PRO A 133 -9.29 14.62 -9.25
CA PRO A 133 -9.68 13.40 -9.95
C PRO A 133 -10.33 13.66 -11.31
N GLN A 134 -11.02 14.79 -11.48
CA GLN A 134 -11.70 15.11 -12.73
C GLN A 134 -10.72 15.22 -13.91
N ASP A 135 -9.52 15.77 -13.69
CA ASP A 135 -8.53 15.94 -14.76
C ASP A 135 -8.09 14.58 -15.35
N LEU A 136 -7.96 13.58 -14.48
CA LEU A 136 -7.61 12.23 -14.87
C LEU A 136 -8.79 11.52 -15.56
N LEU A 137 -9.99 11.64 -15.00
CA LEU A 137 -11.21 11.02 -15.54
C LEU A 137 -11.57 11.61 -16.91
N ASP A 138 -11.50 12.92 -17.07
CA ASP A 138 -11.82 13.59 -18.33
C ASP A 138 -10.86 13.20 -19.44
N ARG A 139 -9.58 13.02 -19.12
CA ARG A 139 -8.60 12.49 -20.08
C ARG A 139 -8.90 11.05 -20.47
N HIS A 140 -9.35 10.21 -19.54
CA HIS A 140 -9.80 8.86 -19.85
C HIS A 140 -11.03 8.90 -20.78
N ARG A 141 -12.01 9.75 -20.50
CA ARG A 141 -13.23 9.93 -21.30
C ARG A 141 -12.93 10.43 -22.73
N VAL A 142 -12.01 11.38 -22.89
CA VAL A 142 -11.69 11.98 -24.20
C VAL A 142 -10.93 11.01 -25.10
N HIS A 143 -9.94 10.30 -24.57
CA HIS A 143 -9.10 9.41 -25.37
C HIS A 143 -9.65 7.98 -25.50
N ASP A 144 -10.63 7.63 -24.66
CA ASP A 144 -11.24 6.31 -24.56
C ASP A 144 -10.24 5.12 -24.61
N PRO A 145 -9.12 5.18 -23.84
CA PRO A 145 -8.08 4.17 -23.91
C PRO A 145 -8.50 2.88 -23.18
N THR A 146 -7.80 1.79 -23.46
CA THR A 146 -7.96 0.52 -22.71
C THR A 146 -7.54 0.69 -21.25
N VAL A 147 -6.46 1.43 -21.03
CA VAL A 147 -5.93 1.73 -19.71
C VAL A 147 -5.45 3.18 -19.66
N THR A 148 -5.70 3.86 -18.54
CA THR A 148 -5.03 5.12 -18.20
C THR A 148 -4.26 4.94 -16.91
N THR A 149 -2.96 5.24 -16.94
CA THR A 149 -2.06 5.10 -15.78
C THR A 149 -1.58 6.48 -15.30
N LEU A 150 -1.43 6.63 -13.99
CA LEU A 150 -0.95 7.85 -13.36
C LEU A 150 0.53 7.71 -12.96
N TYR A 151 1.36 8.59 -13.50
CA TYR A 151 2.74 8.78 -13.06
C TYR A 151 2.90 10.15 -12.41
N TYR A 152 3.79 10.25 -11.44
CA TYR A 152 4.10 11.51 -10.77
C TYR A 152 5.61 11.67 -10.60
N GLU A 153 6.03 12.91 -10.45
CA GLU A 153 7.39 13.25 -10.07
C GLU A 153 7.49 13.24 -8.53
N PRO A 154 8.32 12.37 -7.92
CA PRO A 154 8.46 12.33 -6.47
C PRO A 154 9.07 13.66 -5.99
N SER A 155 8.44 14.27 -4.99
CA SER A 155 8.92 15.55 -4.45
C SER A 155 10.12 15.32 -3.53
N THR A 156 11.32 15.30 -4.10
CA THR A 156 12.58 15.17 -3.35
C THR A 156 12.70 16.30 -2.32
N THR A 157 12.40 16.03 -1.04
CA THR A 157 12.66 16.99 0.04
C THR A 157 13.57 16.36 1.09
N GLU A 158 14.86 16.68 0.97
CA GLU A 158 15.88 16.63 2.02
C GLU A 158 15.90 15.38 2.92
N ALA A 159 16.23 14.22 2.34
CA ALA A 159 17.09 13.19 2.94
C ALA A 159 17.15 12.02 1.96
N THR A 160 18.04 12.09 0.98
CA THR A 160 18.39 10.93 0.15
C THR A 160 19.05 9.88 1.06
N SER A 161 18.24 9.03 1.69
CA SER A 161 18.69 7.73 2.14
C SER A 161 19.15 6.95 0.91
N LYS A 162 20.37 6.43 0.96
CA LYS A 162 21.06 5.70 -0.12
C LYS A 162 20.40 4.38 -0.56
N ASP A 163 19.15 4.14 -0.16
CA ASP A 163 18.45 2.86 -0.26
C ASP A 163 17.12 2.98 -1.03
N GLU A 164 16.90 4.05 -1.77
CA GLU A 164 15.71 4.12 -2.61
C GLU A 164 15.85 3.21 -3.83
N ASP A 165 14.84 2.37 -4.04
CA ASP A 165 14.72 1.55 -5.24
C ASP A 165 14.86 2.43 -6.48
N PRO A 166 15.69 2.02 -7.45
CA PRO A 166 15.92 2.85 -8.62
C PRO A 166 14.61 3.04 -9.40
N LEU A 167 14.25 4.30 -9.64
CA LEU A 167 13.05 4.67 -10.39
C LEU A 167 13.02 3.96 -11.76
N PRO A 168 11.85 3.50 -12.22
CA PRO A 168 11.72 2.80 -13.48
C PRO A 168 11.98 3.72 -14.68
N TYR A 169 12.39 3.12 -15.80
CA TYR A 169 12.39 3.78 -17.09
C TYR A 169 10.97 3.83 -17.64
N VAL A 170 10.46 5.03 -17.86
CA VAL A 170 9.11 5.26 -18.40
C VAL A 170 9.23 5.96 -19.75
N GLY A 171 8.84 5.27 -20.83
CA GLY A 171 8.81 5.82 -22.18
C GLY A 171 7.42 6.30 -22.54
N ILE A 172 7.28 7.61 -22.78
CA ILE A 172 6.02 8.26 -23.12
C ILE A 172 6.11 8.82 -24.54
N ASP A 173 5.10 8.55 -25.37
CA ASP A 173 4.95 9.21 -26.66
C ASP A 173 4.25 10.55 -26.50
N MET A 174 4.85 11.61 -27.04
CA MET A 174 4.35 12.98 -26.88
C MET A 174 3.20 13.34 -27.80
N SER A 175 2.93 12.53 -28.82
CA SER A 175 1.89 12.82 -29.80
C SER A 175 0.53 12.26 -29.38
N GLN A 176 0.54 11.08 -28.77
CA GLN A 176 -0.67 10.38 -28.33
C GLN A 176 -0.80 10.30 -26.80
N ASP A 177 0.16 10.89 -26.07
CA ASP A 177 0.30 10.76 -24.62
C ASP A 177 0.28 9.29 -24.16
N ALA A 178 0.76 8.40 -25.01
CA ALA A 178 0.68 6.97 -24.78
C ALA A 178 1.86 6.48 -23.93
N LEU A 179 1.61 5.53 -23.03
CA LEU A 179 2.67 4.74 -22.42
C LEU A 179 3.20 3.76 -23.45
N VAL A 180 4.49 3.80 -23.73
CA VAL A 180 5.10 2.97 -24.77
C VAL A 180 6.14 2.01 -24.21
N TYR A 181 6.77 2.37 -23.09
CA TYR A 181 7.78 1.54 -22.46
C TYR A 181 7.74 1.68 -20.94
N GLN A 182 7.84 0.56 -20.23
CA GLN A 182 8.02 0.50 -18.79
C GLN A 182 9.00 -0.62 -18.49
N ALA A 183 10.10 -0.29 -17.82
CA ALA A 183 11.06 -1.27 -17.33
C ALA A 183 11.63 -0.81 -15.99
N TYR A 184 11.74 -1.74 -15.05
CA TYR A 184 12.45 -1.50 -13.80
C TYR A 184 13.96 -1.55 -14.04
N ARG A 185 14.73 -0.77 -13.28
CA ARG A 185 16.19 -0.78 -13.32
C ARG A 185 16.73 -2.02 -12.62
N SER A 186 16.57 -3.18 -13.25
CA SER A 186 17.11 -4.47 -12.79
C SER A 186 18.40 -4.86 -13.50
N ASP A 187 18.54 -4.45 -14.77
CA ASP A 187 19.68 -4.82 -15.62
C ASP A 187 20.52 -3.58 -15.98
N ASP A 188 21.84 -3.76 -16.08
CA ASP A 188 22.80 -2.73 -16.50
C ASP A 188 22.63 -2.33 -17.99
N GLU A 189 21.83 -3.08 -18.76
CA GLU A 189 21.61 -2.85 -20.19
C GLU A 189 20.19 -2.36 -20.50
N PHE A 190 20.10 -1.14 -21.02
CA PHE A 190 18.86 -0.59 -21.54
C PHE A 190 18.57 -1.17 -22.94
N SER A 191 17.53 -2.00 -23.06
CA SER A 191 17.10 -2.57 -24.34
C SER A 191 15.72 -2.08 -24.77
N MET A 192 15.65 -1.56 -25.99
CA MET A 192 14.40 -1.19 -26.67
C MET A 192 14.30 -1.88 -28.02
N ARG A 193 13.09 -2.30 -28.36
CA ARG A 193 12.83 -3.01 -29.62
C ARG A 193 12.63 -2.02 -30.76
N MET A 194 13.29 -2.23 -31.90
CA MET A 194 13.15 -1.35 -33.08
C MET A 194 11.70 -1.23 -33.59
N SER A 195 10.89 -2.28 -33.44
CA SER A 195 9.46 -2.25 -33.81
C SER A 195 8.64 -1.22 -33.04
N LEU A 196 9.04 -0.92 -31.81
CA LEU A 196 8.41 0.13 -30.98
C LEU A 196 8.72 1.50 -31.58
N LEU A 197 9.99 1.76 -31.92
CA LEU A 197 10.43 3.02 -32.53
C LEU A 197 9.86 3.23 -33.94
N ASN A 198 9.60 2.14 -34.68
CA ASN A 198 8.94 2.22 -35.98
C ASN A 198 7.47 2.68 -35.87
N ARG A 199 6.79 2.35 -34.76
CA ARG A 199 5.40 2.79 -34.52
C ARG A 199 5.35 4.16 -33.85
N PHE A 200 6.20 4.37 -32.86
CA PHE A 200 6.29 5.59 -32.07
C PHE A 200 7.68 6.20 -32.28
N PRO A 201 7.85 7.10 -33.28
CA PRO A 201 9.16 7.67 -33.59
C PRO A 201 9.63 8.72 -32.57
N ARG A 202 8.75 9.24 -31.72
CA ARG A 202 9.02 10.34 -30.78
C ARG A 202 8.76 9.95 -29.32
N VAL A 203 9.52 8.98 -28.84
CA VAL A 203 9.45 8.54 -27.43
C VAL A 203 10.38 9.39 -26.56
N ARG A 204 9.84 9.97 -25.48
CA ARG A 204 10.63 10.57 -24.39
C ARG A 204 10.76 9.56 -23.27
N ILE A 205 11.99 9.34 -22.82
CA ILE A 205 12.28 8.44 -21.70
C ILE A 205 12.47 9.31 -20.45
N HIS A 206 11.68 8.99 -19.45
CA HIS A 206 11.68 9.60 -18.13
C HIS A 206 12.34 8.65 -17.14
N THR A 207 13.20 9.21 -16.29
CA THR A 207 13.82 8.55 -15.13
C THR A 207 13.44 9.22 -13.82
N ASP A 208 12.71 10.32 -13.92
CA ASP A 208 12.17 11.18 -12.87
C ASP A 208 10.79 10.72 -12.39
N LEU A 209 10.14 9.80 -13.11
CA LEU A 209 8.75 9.44 -12.85
C LEU A 209 8.62 8.17 -12.01
N GLN A 210 7.71 8.22 -11.04
CA GLN A 210 7.28 7.09 -10.23
C GLN A 210 5.82 6.74 -10.55
N ASP A 211 5.50 5.45 -10.47
CA ASP A 211 4.16 4.91 -10.71
C ASP A 211 3.27 5.07 -9.47
N ALA A 212 2.11 5.73 -9.62
CA ALA A 212 1.12 5.92 -8.57
C ALA A 212 0.32 4.63 -8.24
N HIS A 213 0.42 3.59 -9.07
CA HIS A 213 -0.45 2.39 -9.05
C HIS A 213 -1.94 2.71 -9.15
N LEU A 214 -2.26 3.89 -9.68
CA LEU A 214 -3.63 4.29 -9.98
C LEU A 214 -3.88 4.05 -11.46
N TYR A 215 -4.86 3.18 -11.72
CA TYR A 215 -5.18 2.71 -13.06
C TYR A 215 -6.68 2.82 -13.32
N ILE A 216 -7.06 3.27 -14.51
CA ILE A 216 -8.44 3.23 -14.99
C ILE A 216 -8.49 2.22 -16.13
N PHE A 217 -9.32 1.19 -16.01
CA PHE A 217 -9.44 0.12 -16.99
C PHE A 217 -10.85 0.04 -17.56
N LYS A 218 -10.91 -0.34 -18.83
CA LYS A 218 -12.16 -0.81 -19.44
C LYS A 218 -12.60 -2.16 -18.87
N ARG A 219 -13.91 -2.39 -18.79
CA ARG A 219 -14.52 -3.61 -18.23
C ARG A 219 -13.98 -4.91 -18.84
N TRP A 220 -13.74 -4.93 -20.15
CA TRP A 220 -13.29 -6.14 -20.86
C TRP A 220 -11.89 -6.59 -20.43
N VAL A 221 -11.06 -5.69 -19.88
CA VAL A 221 -9.73 -6.03 -19.37
C VAL A 221 -9.85 -7.02 -18.21
N LEU A 222 -10.91 -6.93 -17.41
CA LEU A 222 -11.16 -7.85 -16.30
C LEU A 222 -11.40 -9.28 -16.79
N ASP A 223 -12.13 -9.45 -17.89
CA ASP A 223 -12.36 -10.78 -18.48
C ASP A 223 -11.07 -11.37 -19.03
N MET A 224 -10.17 -10.52 -19.56
CA MET A 224 -8.83 -10.95 -19.98
C MET A 224 -7.97 -11.40 -18.80
N VAL A 225 -8.02 -10.70 -17.66
CA VAL A 225 -7.29 -11.10 -16.44
C VAL A 225 -7.81 -12.43 -15.88
N VAL A 226 -9.12 -12.66 -15.93
CA VAL A 226 -9.74 -13.92 -15.48
C VAL A 226 -9.39 -15.09 -16.41
N ALA A 227 -9.27 -14.85 -17.72
CA ALA A 227 -8.88 -15.89 -18.66
C ALA A 227 -7.39 -16.31 -18.55
N LYS A 228 -6.59 -15.57 -17.77
CA LYS A 228 -5.12 -15.71 -17.74
C LYS A 228 -4.60 -15.78 -16.32
N ASP A 229 -4.29 -16.99 -15.89
CA ASP A 229 -3.79 -17.26 -14.53
C ASP A 229 -2.33 -16.87 -14.30
N HIS A 230 -1.55 -16.65 -15.37
CA HIS A 230 -0.12 -16.30 -15.28
C HIS A 230 0.14 -14.83 -14.91
N ILE A 231 -0.91 -14.00 -14.85
CA ILE A 231 -0.79 -12.58 -14.49
C ILE A 231 -0.95 -12.50 -12.97
N SER A 232 0.13 -12.22 -12.26
CA SER A 232 0.11 -12.12 -10.80
C SER A 232 0.01 -10.65 -10.36
N SER A 233 0.78 -9.77 -10.98
CA SER A 233 0.89 -8.36 -10.62
C SER A 233 0.37 -7.44 -11.71
N ILE A 234 -0.47 -6.46 -11.34
CA ILE A 234 -1.00 -5.47 -12.29
C ILE A 234 0.15 -4.62 -12.86
N SER A 235 1.03 -4.10 -12.01
CA SER A 235 2.11 -3.19 -12.43
C SER A 235 3.23 -3.91 -13.16
N GLU A 236 3.57 -5.15 -12.76
CA GLU A 236 4.72 -5.87 -13.31
C GLU A 236 4.37 -6.77 -14.50
N ASP A 237 3.16 -7.36 -14.51
CA ASP A 237 2.73 -8.25 -15.58
C ASP A 237 1.71 -7.58 -16.53
N LEU A 238 0.61 -7.06 -15.99
CA LEU A 238 -0.52 -6.59 -16.82
C LEU A 238 -0.19 -5.35 -17.63
N ILE A 239 0.35 -4.29 -17.01
CA ILE A 239 0.68 -3.04 -17.71
C ILE A 239 1.75 -3.29 -18.79
N PRO A 240 2.89 -3.94 -18.50
CA PRO A 240 3.89 -4.22 -19.54
C PRO A 240 3.37 -5.12 -20.65
N MET A 241 2.47 -6.06 -20.35
CA MET A 241 1.80 -6.88 -21.37
C MET A 241 0.91 -6.02 -22.28
N LEU A 242 0.07 -5.14 -21.73
CA LEU A 242 -0.79 -4.24 -22.49
C LEU A 242 0.02 -3.28 -23.37
N VAL A 243 1.11 -2.74 -22.84
CA VAL A 243 2.03 -1.87 -23.58
C VAL A 243 2.71 -2.64 -24.73
N LYS A 244 3.15 -3.89 -24.51
CA LYS A 244 3.70 -4.74 -25.58
C LYS A 244 2.66 -5.03 -26.67
N CYS A 245 1.39 -5.21 -26.32
CA CYS A 245 0.29 -5.38 -27.27
C CYS A 245 0.05 -4.14 -28.16
N GLN A 246 0.52 -2.95 -27.80
CA GLN A 246 0.40 -1.77 -28.66
C GLN A 246 1.26 -1.85 -29.91
N TYR A 247 2.42 -2.53 -29.89
CA TYR A 247 3.33 -2.57 -31.05
C TYR A 247 3.67 -3.98 -31.54
N GLN A 248 3.37 -5.04 -30.77
CA GLN A 248 3.68 -6.42 -31.14
C GLN A 248 2.44 -7.19 -31.64
N LYS A 249 2.32 -7.39 -32.96
CA LYS A 249 1.21 -8.18 -33.55
C LYS A 249 1.15 -9.61 -32.99
N LYS A 250 2.31 -10.27 -32.91
CA LYS A 250 2.44 -11.65 -32.41
C LYS A 250 1.92 -11.82 -30.98
N MET A 251 2.05 -10.77 -30.17
CA MET A 251 1.59 -10.80 -28.79
C MET A 251 0.07 -10.72 -28.73
N ILE A 252 -0.56 -9.86 -29.53
CA ILE A 252 -2.03 -9.78 -29.65
C ILE A 252 -2.62 -11.14 -30.06
N GLU A 253 -2.04 -11.79 -31.06
CA GLU A 253 -2.51 -13.10 -31.56
C GLU A 253 -2.35 -14.21 -30.52
N ARG A 254 -1.19 -14.26 -29.86
CA ARG A 254 -0.92 -15.23 -28.78
C ARG A 254 -1.91 -15.07 -27.63
N GLU A 255 -2.12 -13.82 -27.23
CA GLU A 255 -2.94 -13.44 -26.09
C GLU A 255 -4.44 -13.35 -26.42
N LYS A 256 -4.81 -13.49 -27.70
CA LYS A 256 -6.18 -13.41 -28.26
C LYS A 256 -6.97 -12.19 -27.76
N VAL A 257 -6.28 -11.06 -27.58
CA VAL A 257 -6.85 -9.83 -27.00
C VAL A 257 -8.01 -9.29 -27.84
N ASP A 258 -7.93 -9.47 -29.17
CA ASP A 258 -8.96 -9.07 -30.12
C ASP A 258 -10.34 -9.61 -29.76
N LYS A 259 -10.42 -10.88 -29.33
CA LYS A 259 -11.70 -11.52 -29.00
C LYS A 259 -12.41 -10.81 -27.85
N PHE A 260 -11.66 -10.35 -26.85
CA PHE A 260 -12.21 -9.67 -25.68
C PHE A 260 -12.59 -8.23 -25.99
N ALA A 261 -11.76 -7.51 -26.76
CA ALA A 261 -12.01 -6.13 -27.14
C ALA A 261 -13.26 -5.99 -28.04
N TYR A 262 -13.42 -6.87 -29.04
CA TYR A 262 -14.56 -6.82 -29.96
C TYR A 262 -15.86 -7.34 -29.33
N ALA A 263 -15.80 -8.28 -28.38
CA ALA A 263 -16.99 -8.79 -27.69
C ALA A 263 -17.78 -7.69 -26.96
N HIS A 264 -17.08 -6.73 -26.36
CA HIS A 264 -17.72 -5.60 -25.66
C HIS A 264 -18.14 -4.47 -26.61
N GLN A 265 -17.37 -4.20 -27.68
CA GLN A 265 -17.76 -3.21 -28.69
C GLN A 265 -19.06 -3.58 -29.39
N ASN A 266 -19.25 -4.87 -29.67
CA ASN A 266 -20.46 -5.38 -30.31
C ASN A 266 -21.72 -5.14 -29.47
N LEU A 267 -21.64 -5.18 -28.13
CA LEU A 267 -22.82 -5.01 -27.27
C LEU A 267 -23.31 -3.56 -27.27
N LEU A 268 -22.38 -2.60 -27.27
CA LEU A 268 -22.68 -1.17 -27.31
C LEU A 268 -23.09 -0.72 -28.72
N SER A 269 -22.44 -1.20 -29.77
CA SER A 269 -22.85 -0.93 -31.16
C SER A 269 -24.22 -1.55 -31.47
N THR A 270 -24.50 -2.77 -30.98
CA THR A 270 -25.82 -3.41 -31.12
C THR A 270 -26.90 -2.66 -30.33
N ALA A 271 -26.60 -2.15 -29.13
CA ALA A 271 -27.55 -1.35 -28.37
C ALA A 271 -27.85 0.02 -29.03
N LEU A 272 -26.84 0.65 -29.63
CA LEU A 272 -26.98 1.91 -30.38
C LEU A 272 -27.73 1.70 -31.70
N SER A 273 -27.47 0.61 -32.42
CA SER A 273 -28.20 0.27 -33.65
C SER A 273 -29.66 -0.09 -33.36
N LEU A 274 -29.97 -0.76 -32.25
CA LEU A 274 -31.36 -0.98 -31.80
C LEU A 274 -32.08 0.31 -31.38
N SER A 275 -31.34 1.34 -30.95
CA SER A 275 -31.90 2.61 -30.46
C SER A 275 -32.14 3.63 -31.58
N THR A 276 -31.59 3.40 -32.78
CA THR A 276 -31.71 4.31 -33.93
C THR A 276 -32.51 3.62 -35.04
N THR A 277 -33.57 4.25 -35.55
CA THR A 277 -34.45 3.69 -36.61
C THR A 277 -33.84 3.79 -38.02
N THR A 278 -32.53 3.92 -38.13
CA THR A 278 -31.84 4.02 -39.42
C THR A 278 -31.44 2.63 -39.88
N SER A 279 -32.02 2.24 -41.02
CA SER A 279 -31.70 1.02 -41.76
C SER A 279 -30.20 0.86 -41.98
N ASP A 280 -29.78 -0.40 -41.85
CA ASP A 280 -28.56 -1.03 -42.38
C ASP A 280 -27.87 -0.21 -43.48
N ASP A 281 -26.60 0.13 -43.21
CA ASP A 281 -25.51 0.53 -44.12
C ASP A 281 -24.60 1.62 -43.49
N ILE A 282 -24.22 1.45 -42.23
CA ILE A 282 -23.02 2.13 -41.71
C ILE A 282 -21.88 1.12 -41.81
N GLU A 283 -21.21 1.13 -42.96
CA GLU A 283 -19.81 0.69 -43.02
C GLU A 283 -19.03 1.40 -41.90
N ASP A 284 -18.08 0.69 -41.30
CA ASP A 284 -17.21 1.02 -40.15
C ASP A 284 -16.39 2.35 -40.29
N ASP A 285 -17.06 3.48 -40.53
CA ASP A 285 -16.45 4.72 -41.03
C ASP A 285 -16.11 5.78 -39.95
N LEU A 286 -16.02 5.38 -38.68
CA LEU A 286 -15.36 6.21 -37.64
C LEU A 286 -13.84 5.96 -37.61
N TYR A 287 -13.24 5.80 -38.79
CA TYR A 287 -11.83 5.50 -38.98
C TYR A 287 -11.05 6.77 -39.34
N ILE A 288 -10.22 7.25 -38.41
CA ILE A 288 -9.08 8.10 -38.77
C ILE A 288 -7.87 7.15 -38.86
N PRO A 289 -7.37 6.85 -40.08
CA PRO A 289 -6.16 6.05 -40.23
C PRO A 289 -4.99 6.76 -39.54
N ASP A 290 -4.21 6.03 -38.74
CA ASP A 290 -2.90 6.52 -38.28
C ASP A 290 -2.03 6.80 -39.52
N PRO A 291 -1.53 8.03 -39.72
CA PRO A 291 -0.86 8.44 -40.97
C PRO A 291 0.48 7.73 -41.24
N ILE A 292 0.98 6.93 -40.29
CA ILE A 292 2.32 6.34 -40.32
C ILE A 292 2.29 4.83 -40.68
N HIS A 293 1.21 4.10 -40.35
CA HIS A 293 1.08 2.67 -40.69
C HIS A 293 -0.40 2.23 -40.80
N PRO A 294 -0.98 2.17 -42.01
CA PRO A 294 -2.40 1.82 -42.23
C PRO A 294 -2.78 0.37 -41.88
N SER A 295 -1.80 -0.52 -41.71
CA SER A 295 -1.98 -1.98 -41.69
C SER A 295 -1.85 -2.63 -40.31
N PHE A 296 -1.76 -1.84 -39.22
CA PHE A 296 -1.74 -2.39 -37.86
C PHE A 296 -2.61 -1.61 -36.88
N LYS A 297 -3.87 -2.04 -36.78
CA LYS A 297 -4.80 -1.60 -35.73
C LYS A 297 -4.50 -2.41 -34.46
N SER A 298 -4.00 -1.78 -33.41
CA SER A 298 -3.97 -2.42 -32.09
C SER A 298 -5.30 -2.10 -31.41
N PRO A 299 -6.00 -3.11 -30.84
CA PRO A 299 -7.20 -2.86 -30.04
C PRO A 299 -6.86 -2.21 -28.69
N VAL A 300 -5.58 -2.20 -28.31
CA VAL A 300 -5.11 -1.68 -27.03
C VAL A 300 -4.53 -0.29 -27.21
N LYS A 301 -5.01 0.65 -26.38
CA LYS A 301 -4.37 1.96 -26.19
C LYS A 301 -4.12 2.17 -24.70
N ALA A 302 -2.86 2.38 -24.33
CA ALA A 302 -2.45 2.74 -22.98
C ALA A 302 -2.09 4.23 -22.95
N ASN A 303 -2.86 5.02 -22.21
CA ASN A 303 -2.63 6.46 -22.03
C ASN A 303 -1.93 6.70 -20.68
N VAL A 304 -1.11 7.73 -20.62
CA VAL A 304 -0.45 8.19 -19.40
C VAL A 304 -0.88 9.60 -19.05
N TYR A 305 -1.12 9.80 -17.77
CA TYR A 305 -1.21 11.13 -17.17
C TYR A 305 0.00 11.34 -16.26
N VAL A 306 0.78 12.39 -16.56
CA VAL A 306 1.94 12.78 -15.75
C VAL A 306 1.56 13.95 -14.86
N TYR A 307 1.57 13.73 -13.56
CA TYR A 307 1.29 14.76 -12.57
C TYR A 307 2.57 15.47 -12.11
N ARG A 308 2.62 16.79 -12.33
CA ARG A 308 3.71 17.68 -11.92
C ARG A 308 3.25 18.88 -11.08
N GLY A 309 1.94 19.00 -10.86
CA GLY A 309 1.30 20.21 -10.33
C GLY A 309 1.23 20.33 -8.81
N GLY A 310 1.71 19.32 -8.07
CA GLY A 310 1.62 19.29 -6.62
C GLY A 310 2.18 18.00 -6.03
N PHE A 311 1.83 17.71 -4.78
CA PHE A 311 2.34 16.51 -4.11
C PHE A 311 1.53 15.27 -4.50
N CYS A 312 2.25 14.21 -4.82
CA CYS A 312 1.74 12.87 -4.95
C CYS A 312 2.82 11.95 -4.39
N GLY A 313 2.43 11.02 -3.52
CA GLY A 313 3.35 10.10 -2.89
C GLY A 313 2.66 8.81 -2.49
N ARG A 314 3.44 7.74 -2.43
CA ARG A 314 2.98 6.42 -2.01
C ARG A 314 3.71 5.96 -0.77
N GLY A 315 2.97 5.56 0.25
CA GLY A 315 3.51 5.10 1.54
C GLY A 315 3.94 3.64 1.52
N ASN A 316 4.80 3.24 0.57
CA ASN A 316 5.25 1.86 0.39
C ASN A 316 6.52 1.53 1.19
N THR A 317 7.36 2.52 1.45
CA THR A 317 8.60 2.40 2.23
C THR A 317 8.51 3.29 3.45
N ILE A 318 9.31 3.01 4.48
CA ILE A 318 9.31 3.82 5.72
C ILE A 318 9.72 5.26 5.43
N ALA A 319 10.70 5.46 4.55
CA ALA A 319 11.10 6.78 4.06
C ALA A 319 9.89 7.52 3.44
N SER A 320 9.23 6.91 2.47
CA SER A 320 8.05 7.50 1.81
C SER A 320 6.91 7.79 2.79
N TYR A 321 6.70 6.93 3.79
CA TYR A 321 5.71 7.13 4.84
C TYR A 321 6.05 8.33 5.75
N GLY A 322 7.34 8.53 6.06
CA GLY A 322 7.83 9.72 6.74
C GLY A 322 7.61 11.00 5.91
N GLU A 323 7.85 10.94 4.60
CA GLU A 323 7.61 12.06 3.70
C GLU A 323 6.13 12.41 3.59
N LEU A 324 5.25 11.40 3.47
CA LEU A 324 3.79 11.57 3.48
C LEU A 324 3.33 12.29 4.74
N ASN A 325 3.82 11.87 5.91
CA ASN A 325 3.49 12.50 7.18
C ASN A 325 4.01 13.94 7.27
N ARG A 326 5.25 14.18 6.85
CA ARG A 326 5.84 15.52 6.80
C ARG A 326 5.03 16.45 5.89
N TYR A 327 4.56 15.93 4.77
CA TYR A 327 3.74 16.67 3.83
C TYR A 327 2.32 16.95 4.38
N ALA A 328 1.63 15.92 4.88
CA ALA A 328 0.30 16.05 5.46
C ALA A 328 0.28 17.06 6.62
N THR A 329 1.37 17.13 7.38
CA THR A 329 1.53 18.09 8.47
C THR A 329 1.69 19.53 7.98
N LYS A 330 2.35 19.76 6.82
CA LYS A 330 2.45 21.11 6.20
C LYS A 330 1.11 21.59 5.64
N GLN A 331 0.32 20.68 5.08
CA GLN A 331 -1.01 20.97 4.53
C GLN A 331 -2.06 21.26 5.61
N GLY A 332 -1.78 20.90 6.87
CA GLY A 332 -2.69 20.96 8.01
C GLY A 332 -3.09 22.37 8.49
N ALA A 333 -3.30 23.33 7.60
CA ALA A 333 -4.00 24.58 7.93
C ALA A 333 -5.48 24.34 8.28
N SER A 334 -6.09 23.25 7.77
CA SER A 334 -7.49 22.86 8.03
C SER A 334 -7.65 21.74 9.07
N ILE A 335 -6.56 21.12 9.53
CA ILE A 335 -6.60 20.02 10.49
C ILE A 335 -6.42 20.60 11.90
N MET A 336 -7.26 20.17 12.84
CA MET A 336 -7.12 20.54 14.26
C MET A 336 -5.77 20.03 14.76
N ARG A 337 -4.81 20.95 14.94
CA ARG A 337 -3.42 20.61 15.27
C ARG A 337 -3.26 20.11 16.70
N VAL A 338 -4.04 20.69 17.61
CA VAL A 338 -4.09 20.31 19.01
C VAL A 338 -5.54 20.12 19.39
N PRO A 339 -5.99 18.88 19.65
CA PRO A 339 -7.35 18.64 20.12
C PRO A 339 -7.49 19.14 21.56
N SER A 340 -8.71 19.57 21.92
CA SER A 340 -9.02 20.05 23.28
C SER A 340 -8.83 18.98 24.37
N SER A 341 -8.77 17.70 23.97
CA SER A 341 -8.50 16.57 24.85
C SER A 341 -7.02 16.35 25.17
N ALA A 342 -6.10 17.04 24.48
CA ALA A 342 -4.67 16.92 24.75
C ALA A 342 -4.24 17.82 25.92
N GLU A 343 -3.50 17.26 26.87
CA GLU A 343 -2.97 17.98 28.03
C GLU A 343 -1.55 18.49 27.70
N VAL A 344 -1.42 19.77 27.36
CA VAL A 344 -0.12 20.40 27.07
C VAL A 344 0.30 21.30 28.22
N ALA A 345 1.44 20.98 28.85
CA ALA A 345 1.98 21.74 29.97
C ALA A 345 2.42 23.17 29.57
N PRO A 346 2.33 24.15 30.49
CA PRO A 346 2.81 25.50 30.24
C PRO A 346 4.33 25.50 29.99
N LYS A 347 4.80 26.28 29.00
CA LYS A 347 6.20 26.40 28.48
C LYS A 347 6.60 25.37 27.42
N THR A 348 5.72 24.49 26.99
CA THR A 348 5.97 23.58 25.86
C THR A 348 5.85 24.32 24.53
N GLN A 349 6.75 24.03 23.59
CA GLN A 349 6.76 24.63 22.25
C GLN A 349 6.26 23.62 21.22
N VAL A 350 5.06 23.84 20.68
CA VAL A 350 4.53 23.07 19.57
C VAL A 350 4.68 23.90 18.30
N GLY A 351 5.40 23.37 17.31
CA GLY A 351 5.56 24.00 16.00
C GLY A 351 4.25 24.03 15.21
N ASN A 352 4.11 25.00 14.31
CA ASN A 352 2.94 25.10 13.42
C ASN A 352 2.82 23.90 12.47
N ASP A 353 3.95 23.27 12.15
CA ASP A 353 4.05 22.07 11.36
C ASP A 353 4.06 20.83 12.26
N SER A 354 3.26 20.78 13.32
CA SER A 354 3.15 19.60 14.18
C SER A 354 1.70 19.29 14.48
N ILE A 355 1.36 18.01 14.57
CA ILE A 355 0.01 17.52 14.90
C ILE A 355 0.13 16.65 16.16
N ILE A 356 -0.79 16.86 17.10
CA ILE A 356 -0.90 16.12 18.35
C ILE A 356 -2.22 15.36 18.36
N GLY A 357 -2.18 14.09 18.77
CA GLY A 357 -3.36 13.24 18.88
C GLY A 357 -4.16 13.48 20.14
N GLU A 358 -5.34 12.88 20.19
CA GLU A 358 -6.26 13.01 21.31
C GLU A 358 -5.70 12.34 22.57
N TYR A 359 -6.02 12.91 23.75
CA TYR A 359 -5.61 12.38 25.06
C TYR A 359 -4.10 12.24 25.29
N THR A 360 -3.30 12.89 24.45
CA THR A 360 -1.85 12.93 24.60
C THR A 360 -1.44 13.94 25.67
N LYS A 361 -0.48 13.55 26.52
CA LYS A 361 0.05 14.35 27.62
C LYS A 361 1.48 14.78 27.30
N ILE A 362 1.74 16.08 27.37
CA ILE A 362 3.08 16.64 27.12
C ILE A 362 3.50 17.47 28.33
N ASP A 363 4.57 17.00 28.99
CA ASP A 363 5.17 17.66 30.15
C ASP A 363 5.99 18.91 29.79
N GLU A 364 6.43 19.64 30.83
CA GLU A 364 7.08 20.95 30.71
C GLU A 364 8.39 20.94 29.88
N ARG A 365 8.65 22.08 29.23
CA ARG A 365 9.89 22.38 28.47
C ARG A 365 10.17 21.45 27.29
N SER A 366 9.15 20.73 26.82
CA SER A 366 9.27 19.88 25.65
C SER A 366 9.05 20.69 24.36
N SER A 367 9.63 20.21 23.26
CA SER A 367 9.54 20.86 21.95
C SER A 367 9.22 19.85 20.86
N VAL A 368 8.18 20.11 20.08
CA VAL A 368 7.69 19.24 19.00
C VAL A 368 7.63 20.04 17.70
N LYS A 369 8.47 19.70 16.71
CA LYS A 369 8.57 20.44 15.44
C LYS A 369 8.53 19.48 14.25
N LYS A 370 7.70 19.75 13.23
CA LYS A 370 7.64 18.93 12.00
C LYS A 370 7.32 17.45 12.30
N SER A 371 6.53 17.21 13.36
CA SER A 371 6.28 15.86 13.86
C SER A 371 4.79 15.58 14.00
N CYS A 372 4.41 14.33 13.76
CA CYS A 372 3.07 13.82 14.02
C CYS A 372 3.12 12.95 15.29
N VAL A 373 2.29 13.27 16.27
CA VAL A 373 2.14 12.50 17.51
C VAL A 373 0.76 11.89 17.55
N GLY A 374 0.68 10.57 17.72
CA GLY A 374 -0.55 9.81 17.86
C GLY A 374 -1.35 10.11 19.12
N ALA A 375 -2.40 9.34 19.33
CA ALA A 375 -3.30 9.42 20.47
C ALA A 375 -2.75 8.68 21.70
N HIS A 376 -3.17 9.10 22.89
CA HIS A 376 -2.80 8.48 24.17
C HIS A 376 -1.28 8.41 24.45
N CYS A 377 -0.50 9.32 23.88
CA CYS A 377 0.94 9.36 24.11
C CYS A 377 1.29 10.10 25.41
N VAL A 378 2.37 9.68 26.07
CA VAL A 378 2.89 10.35 27.27
C VAL A 378 4.31 10.80 27.00
N ILE A 379 4.50 12.12 26.92
CA ILE A 379 5.79 12.75 26.66
C ILE A 379 6.26 13.45 27.94
N GLY A 380 7.43 13.04 28.44
CA GLY A 380 8.07 13.57 29.63
C GLY A 380 8.70 14.95 29.45
N LYS A 381 9.50 15.36 30.44
CA LYS A 381 10.08 16.70 30.57
C LYS A 381 11.31 16.88 29.69
N ASN A 382 11.47 18.09 29.13
CA ASN A 382 12.63 18.49 28.34
C ASN A 382 12.91 17.54 27.14
N VAL A 383 11.86 17.04 26.51
CA VAL A 383 11.95 16.17 25.33
C VAL A 383 12.02 17.02 24.06
N ARG A 384 12.85 16.60 23.10
CA ARG A 384 12.95 17.25 21.79
C ARG A 384 12.57 16.27 20.69
N ILE A 385 11.50 16.59 19.97
CA ILE A 385 10.98 15.78 18.87
C ILE A 385 11.02 16.64 17.61
N ALA A 386 11.74 16.17 16.61
CA ALA A 386 11.86 16.81 15.31
C ALA A 386 11.65 15.79 14.18
N ASN A 387 10.94 16.19 13.11
CA ASN A 387 10.79 15.38 11.88
C ASN A 387 10.38 13.91 12.12
N SER A 388 9.63 13.62 13.19
CA SER A 388 9.38 12.24 13.63
C SER A 388 7.89 11.90 13.57
N VAL A 389 7.60 10.63 13.30
CA VAL A 389 6.24 10.07 13.34
C VAL A 389 6.14 9.17 14.55
N ILE A 390 5.26 9.52 15.48
CA ILE A 390 4.99 8.76 16.70
C ILE A 390 3.56 8.25 16.60
N MET A 391 3.39 6.93 16.68
CA MET A 391 2.06 6.31 16.66
C MET A 391 1.39 6.37 18.04
N ASP A 392 0.38 5.54 18.27
CA ASP A 392 -0.47 5.63 19.46
C ASP A 392 0.14 4.93 20.68
N HIS A 393 -0.24 5.37 21.88
CA HIS A 393 0.16 4.76 23.16
C HIS A 393 1.68 4.72 23.41
N VAL A 394 2.42 5.67 22.83
CA VAL A 394 3.88 5.75 23.01
C VAL A 394 4.23 6.51 24.28
N VAL A 395 5.21 5.99 25.03
CA VAL A 395 5.74 6.65 26.24
C VAL A 395 7.17 7.10 25.99
N ILE A 396 7.41 8.40 26.07
CA ILE A 396 8.75 9.01 25.93
C ILE A 396 9.14 9.63 27.27
N SER A 397 10.18 9.08 27.91
CA SER A 397 10.69 9.56 29.19
C SER A 397 11.52 10.85 29.08
N ASP A 398 11.87 11.41 30.23
CA ASP A 398 12.54 12.71 30.36
C ASP A 398 13.89 12.79 29.62
N ASN A 399 14.18 13.98 29.08
CA ASN A 399 15.43 14.32 28.39
C ASN A 399 15.73 13.49 27.13
N ALA A 400 14.72 12.86 26.52
CA ALA A 400 14.87 12.17 25.25
C ALA A 400 15.00 13.17 24.06
N LYS A 401 15.76 12.76 23.04
CA LYS A 401 15.89 13.47 21.76
C LYS A 401 15.55 12.51 20.63
N VAL A 402 14.60 12.89 19.78
CA VAL A 402 14.10 12.07 18.68
C VAL A 402 14.08 12.95 17.43
N ASP A 403 14.88 12.60 16.42
CA ASP A 403 14.98 13.33 15.15
C ASP A 403 14.88 12.38 13.97
N GLY A 404 13.90 12.57 13.08
CA GLY A 404 13.75 11.73 11.88
C GLY A 404 13.31 10.30 12.15
N CYS A 405 12.69 10.00 13.30
CA CYS A 405 12.37 8.62 13.68
C CYS A 405 10.91 8.25 13.41
N VAL A 406 10.67 6.98 13.11
CA VAL A 406 9.33 6.38 13.09
C VAL A 406 9.20 5.44 14.28
N ILE A 407 8.28 5.75 15.19
CA ILE A 407 8.06 5.01 16.44
C ILE A 407 6.69 4.36 16.39
N CYS A 408 6.66 3.02 16.44
CA CYS A 408 5.43 2.22 16.39
C CYS A 408 4.64 2.28 17.70
N ASN A 409 3.46 1.65 17.71
CA ASN A 409 2.55 1.69 18.86
C ASN A 409 3.17 1.03 20.10
N ASN A 410 2.74 1.48 21.29
CA ASN A 410 3.16 0.92 22.58
C ASN A 410 4.68 0.96 22.88
N ALA A 411 5.48 1.63 22.04
CA ALA A 411 6.91 1.75 22.26
C ALA A 411 7.23 2.62 23.48
N LYS A 412 8.32 2.27 24.18
CA LYS A 412 8.78 3.00 25.38
C LYS A 412 10.22 3.46 25.20
N ILE A 413 10.43 4.76 25.23
CA ILE A 413 11.75 5.38 25.13
C ILE A 413 12.17 5.84 26.52
N LEU A 414 13.25 5.28 27.04
CA LEU A 414 13.75 5.62 28.37
C LEU A 414 14.47 6.98 28.41
N GLU A 415 14.81 7.41 29.63
CA GLU A 415 15.42 8.70 29.88
C GLU A 415 16.78 8.87 29.19
N LYS A 416 17.05 10.10 28.72
CA LYS A 416 18.34 10.52 28.14
C LYS A 416 18.75 9.74 26.88
N VAL A 417 17.80 9.11 26.20
CA VAL A 417 18.02 8.45 24.90
C VAL A 417 18.08 9.50 23.78
N SER A 418 18.95 9.28 22.79
CA SER A 418 19.04 10.12 21.58
C SER A 418 18.92 9.24 20.36
N LEU A 419 17.81 9.38 19.63
CA LEU A 419 17.52 8.67 18.38
C LEU A 419 17.62 9.63 17.21
N LYS A 420 18.25 9.18 16.13
CA LYS A 420 18.34 9.90 14.88
C LYS A 420 18.14 8.95 13.71
N ASP A 421 17.18 9.23 12.84
CA ASP A 421 16.86 8.43 11.64
C ASP A 421 16.69 6.93 11.99
N CYS A 422 16.00 6.64 13.10
CA CYS A 422 15.82 5.30 13.63
C CYS A 422 14.36 4.85 13.55
N GLU A 423 14.17 3.56 13.35
CA GLU A 423 12.87 2.89 13.35
C GLU A 423 12.74 2.10 14.64
N VAL A 424 11.67 2.33 15.39
CA VAL A 424 11.42 1.64 16.66
C VAL A 424 10.20 0.75 16.48
N ALA A 425 10.40 -0.56 16.65
CA ALA A 425 9.36 -1.58 16.64
C ALA A 425 8.34 -1.37 17.77
N GLY A 426 7.16 -1.95 17.62
CA GLY A 426 6.09 -1.87 18.60
C GLY A 426 6.49 -2.56 19.91
N GLU A 427 5.94 -2.09 21.02
CA GLU A 427 6.19 -2.64 22.37
C GLU A 427 7.66 -2.65 22.85
N TYR A 428 8.59 -2.18 22.02
CA TYR A 428 10.01 -2.21 22.30
C TYR A 428 10.42 -1.13 23.31
N VAL A 429 11.31 -1.49 24.23
CA VAL A 429 11.85 -0.59 25.25
C VAL A 429 13.28 -0.20 24.92
N VAL A 430 13.47 1.05 24.48
CA VAL A 430 14.79 1.57 24.11
C VAL A 430 15.56 2.01 25.37
N LYS A 431 16.69 1.34 25.66
CA LYS A 431 17.57 1.65 26.80
C LYS A 431 18.75 2.58 26.45
N LYS A 432 19.24 3.30 27.47
CA LYS A 432 20.25 4.36 27.38
C LYS A 432 21.63 3.92 26.83
N ASP A 433 22.01 2.66 26.99
CA ASP A 433 23.31 2.14 26.55
C ASP A 433 23.39 1.81 25.06
N ASN A 434 22.29 1.94 24.31
CA ASN A 434 22.32 1.86 22.85
C ASN A 434 22.82 3.20 22.24
N ARG A 435 24.02 3.63 22.63
CA ARG A 435 24.76 4.63 21.86
C ARG A 435 25.39 3.91 20.67
N LEU A 436 24.91 4.25 19.48
CA LEU A 436 25.51 3.90 18.18
C LEU A 436 25.46 2.42 17.82
N ALA A 437 24.34 2.01 17.25
CA ALA A 437 24.42 1.29 15.99
C ALA A 437 23.38 1.90 15.07
N GLN A 438 23.80 2.24 13.85
CA GLN A 438 22.91 2.14 12.71
C GLN A 438 22.43 0.67 12.70
N PHE A 439 21.34 0.35 13.40
CA PHE A 439 20.61 -0.88 13.11
C PHE A 439 19.80 -0.61 11.85
N LYS A 440 20.50 -0.51 10.71
CA LYS A 440 20.05 -1.24 9.53
C LYS A 440 20.49 -2.67 9.78
N THR A 441 19.65 -3.65 9.44
CA THR A 441 19.85 -5.10 9.59
C THR A 441 19.68 -5.68 11.00
N GLN A 442 19.17 -6.89 11.21
CA GLN A 442 18.44 -7.91 10.44
C GLN A 442 18.09 -9.01 11.46
N HIS A 443 16.95 -9.67 11.31
CA HIS A 443 16.69 -11.11 11.52
C HIS A 443 17.18 -11.95 12.73
N GLU A 444 17.98 -11.49 13.69
CA GLU A 444 18.63 -12.41 14.66
C GLU A 444 18.19 -12.35 16.14
N LEU A 445 17.40 -11.36 16.57
CA LEU A 445 16.98 -11.30 17.99
C LEU A 445 15.65 -12.02 18.29
N ALA A 446 14.80 -12.28 17.30
CA ALA A 446 13.52 -12.96 17.52
C ALA A 446 13.66 -14.48 17.80
N ARG A 447 14.80 -15.10 17.47
CA ARG A 447 15.06 -16.53 17.78
C ARG A 447 15.67 -16.77 19.15
N ASN A 448 16.43 -15.82 19.70
CA ASN A 448 17.16 -16.04 20.96
C ASN A 448 16.39 -15.63 22.22
N PHE A 449 15.16 -15.12 22.09
CA PHE A 449 14.34 -14.71 23.24
C PHE A 449 13.28 -15.75 23.67
N TYR A 450 13.11 -16.85 22.93
CA TYR A 450 12.18 -17.91 23.32
C TYR A 450 12.75 -18.93 24.32
N ASP A 451 14.05 -18.87 24.64
CA ASP A 451 14.70 -19.82 25.57
C ASP A 451 14.92 -19.28 27.01
N ASP A 452 14.77 -17.97 27.27
CA ASP A 452 15.08 -17.35 28.58
C ASP A 452 13.90 -16.56 29.19
N LEU A 453 12.72 -17.18 29.28
CA LEU A 453 11.61 -16.69 30.11
C LEU A 453 11.33 -17.66 31.27
N GLU A 454 12.06 -17.46 32.37
CA GLU A 454 11.55 -17.79 33.69
C GLU A 454 10.30 -16.93 33.94
N PHE A 455 9.14 -17.60 33.97
CA PHE A 455 7.86 -17.08 34.42
C PHE A 455 7.97 -16.58 35.87
N CYS A 456 7.83 -15.27 36.08
CA CYS A 456 7.49 -14.69 37.38
C CYS A 456 6.02 -14.22 37.35
N PRO A 457 5.07 -14.95 37.95
CA PRO A 457 3.70 -14.47 38.09
C PRO A 457 3.60 -13.56 39.32
N LEU A 458 3.19 -12.31 39.11
CA LEU A 458 2.73 -11.42 40.17
C LEU A 458 1.23 -11.15 39.98
N HIS A 459 0.40 -11.93 40.67
CA HIS A 459 -0.79 -11.41 41.33
C HIS A 459 -1.07 -12.27 42.55
N GLY A 460 -1.07 -11.62 43.72
CA GLY A 460 -1.34 -12.24 45.00
C GLY A 460 -2.83 -12.37 45.27
N GLU A 461 -3.18 -13.46 45.94
CA GLU A 461 -4.32 -13.54 46.84
C GLU A 461 -3.85 -14.21 48.14
N GLU A 462 -4.14 -13.56 49.26
CA GLU A 462 -3.95 -14.06 50.61
C GLU A 462 -4.90 -15.23 50.88
N SER A 463 -4.44 -16.27 51.59
CA SER A 463 -4.97 -16.70 52.90
C SER A 463 -4.71 -18.19 53.24
N ILE A 464 -4.03 -18.38 54.38
CA ILE A 464 -4.35 -19.31 55.48
C ILE A 464 -4.03 -20.84 55.33
N GLU A 465 -3.20 -21.29 56.29
CA GLU A 465 -3.12 -22.61 56.97
C GLU A 465 -2.24 -23.80 56.48
N ASN A 466 -1.19 -24.01 57.30
CA ASN A 466 -0.87 -25.23 58.06
C ASN A 466 -0.14 -26.44 57.45
N ALA A 467 0.90 -26.82 58.21
CA ALA A 467 1.32 -28.18 58.60
C ALA A 467 2.33 -28.97 57.72
N SER A 468 3.59 -28.92 58.16
CA SER A 468 4.45 -30.06 58.56
C SER A 468 4.43 -31.39 57.78
N ASN A 469 5.61 -31.79 57.25
CA ASN A 469 6.34 -33.05 57.56
C ASN A 469 7.55 -33.19 56.60
N ASN A 470 8.81 -33.30 57.06
CA ASN A 470 9.53 -34.55 57.47
C ASN A 470 9.52 -35.60 56.33
N GLU A 471 10.61 -36.14 55.76
CA GLU A 471 11.94 -36.67 56.21
C GLU A 471 12.88 -36.73 54.98
N ARG A 472 14.19 -36.41 55.03
CA ARG A 472 15.38 -37.20 55.44
C ARG A 472 15.63 -38.58 54.76
N HIS A 473 16.88 -38.73 54.28
CA HIS A 473 17.67 -39.94 53.98
C HIS A 473 17.39 -40.67 52.64
N LEU A 474 18.32 -41.20 51.84
CA LEU A 474 19.70 -41.71 52.01
C LEU A 474 20.40 -41.77 50.61
N ASN A 475 21.73 -41.90 50.62
CA ASN A 475 22.68 -41.80 49.49
C ASN A 475 23.02 -43.21 48.87
N PRO A 476 23.96 -43.35 47.90
CA PRO A 476 23.81 -44.13 46.65
C PRO A 476 24.52 -45.51 46.63
N HIS A 477 24.23 -46.36 45.61
CA HIS A 477 25.21 -47.10 44.78
C HIS A 477 24.55 -48.06 43.76
N GLN A 478 24.95 -47.91 42.49
CA GLN A 478 25.22 -48.91 41.43
C GLN A 478 24.38 -50.19 41.28
N LEU A 479 23.86 -50.42 40.07
CA LEU A 479 24.11 -51.65 39.28
C LEU A 479 23.79 -51.44 37.79
N HIS A 480 24.65 -52.02 36.96
CA HIS A 480 24.84 -51.83 35.52
C HIS A 480 23.81 -52.59 34.62
N PRO A 481 23.82 -52.34 33.29
CA PRO A 481 22.81 -52.70 32.28
C PRO A 481 23.16 -53.98 31.50
N HIS A 482 22.27 -54.43 30.58
CA HIS A 482 22.52 -55.15 29.30
C HIS A 482 21.18 -55.70 28.67
N PRO A 483 21.14 -56.24 27.42
CA PRO A 483 20.95 -55.54 26.12
C PRO A 483 19.97 -56.33 25.16
N ILE A 484 20.19 -56.29 23.82
CA ILE A 484 19.68 -57.18 22.71
C ILE A 484 18.43 -56.62 21.98
N GLN A 485 18.26 -56.50 20.65
CA GLN A 485 18.89 -56.90 19.35
C GLN A 485 18.18 -56.01 18.27
N ASP A 486 18.63 -55.68 17.05
CA ASP A 486 19.25 -56.46 15.97
C ASP A 486 19.89 -55.51 14.94
N GLU A 487 21.08 -55.87 14.45
CA GLU A 487 21.59 -55.51 13.12
C GLU A 487 22.25 -56.76 12.54
N ARG A 488 21.97 -57.05 11.27
CA ARG A 488 22.76 -57.76 10.23
C ARG A 488 21.77 -58.30 9.19
N SER A 489 21.98 -58.28 7.87
CA SER A 489 23.17 -58.11 7.02
C SER A 489 22.68 -58.36 5.57
N LEU A 490 23.19 -57.75 4.50
CA LEU A 490 24.29 -58.21 3.63
C LEU A 490 24.18 -57.37 2.33
N SER A 491 25.21 -56.62 1.90
CA SER A 491 26.19 -56.96 0.84
C SER A 491 25.53 -57.28 -0.54
N SER A 492 25.94 -56.82 -1.73
CA SER A 492 27.16 -56.18 -2.23
C SER A 492 27.13 -56.17 -3.80
N ILE A 493 28.11 -55.50 -4.44
CA ILE A 493 28.70 -55.80 -5.78
C ILE A 493 28.08 -55.16 -7.07
N ARG A 494 28.79 -54.10 -7.55
CA ARG A 494 29.49 -53.91 -8.86
C ARG A 494 28.81 -54.14 -10.24
N ARG A 495 29.20 -53.20 -11.14
CA ARG A 495 29.29 -53.22 -12.63
C ARG A 495 27.93 -53.15 -13.34
N THR A 496 27.69 -52.29 -14.33
CA THR A 496 28.52 -51.82 -15.47
C THR A 496 28.20 -50.38 -15.82
#